data_AF-B9TFI9-F1
#
_entry.id   AF-B9TFI9-F1
#
_cell.length_a   1.000
_cell.length_b   1.000
_cell.length_c   1.000
_cell.angle_alpha   90.00
_cell.angle_beta   90.00
_cell.angle_gamma   90.00
#
_symmetry.space_group_name_H-M   'P 1'
#
loop_
_entity.id
_entity.type
_entity.pdbx_description
1 polymer ?
#
loop_
_entity_poly.entity_id
_entity_poly.type
_entity_poly.pdbx_seq_one_letter_code
_entity_poly.pdbx_strand_id
1 'polypeptide(L)' 'MDRLDAFKLIAAQASRGELTFPANVNASLRLQQALNDPDCHTESAARLIQADPLLSARSVAIANS' A
#
# COMPACT_ATOMS: atom_id res chain seq x y z
N MET A 1 14.71 26.90 -6.06
CA MET A 1 15.18 25.51 -5.88
C MET A 1 15.08 24.83 -7.23
N ASP A 2 16.20 24.38 -7.79
CA ASP A 2 16.20 23.62 -9.05
C ASP A 2 15.46 22.29 -8.81
N ARG A 3 14.56 21.94 -9.73
CA ARG A 3 13.75 20.71 -9.66
C ARG A 3 14.64 19.47 -9.67
N LEU A 4 15.80 19.53 -10.32
CA LEU A 4 16.78 18.45 -10.32
C LEU A 4 17.34 18.20 -8.91
N ASP A 5 17.63 19.26 -8.17
CA ASP A 5 18.20 19.16 -6.82
C ASP A 5 17.17 18.67 -5.81
N ALA A 6 15.91 19.06 -5.97
CA ALA A 6 14.79 18.50 -5.18
C ALA A 6 14.65 16.98 -5.39
N PHE A 7 14.76 16.49 -6.64
CA PHE A 7 14.70 15.05 -6.90
C PHE A 7 15.90 14.28 -6.33
N LYS A 8 17.12 14.83 -6.42
CA LYS A 8 18.30 14.23 -5.79
C LYS A 8 18.13 14.11 -4.27
N LEU A 9 17.57 15.14 -3.63
CA LEU A 9 17.31 15.13 -2.19
C LEU A 9 16.30 14.03 -1.80
N ILE A 10 15.19 13.93 -2.53
CA ILE A 10 14.18 12.88 -2.29
C ILE A 10 14.78 11.48 -2.49
N ALA A 11 15.59 11.27 -3.55
CA ALA A 11 16.24 9.99 -3.80
C ALA A 11 17.25 9.62 -2.70
N ALA A 12 17.99 10.60 -2.18
CA ALA A 12 18.90 10.40 -1.06
C ALA A 12 18.16 10.03 0.24
N GLN A 13 17.05 10.69 0.54
CA GLN A 13 16.19 10.38 1.69
C GLN A 13 15.56 8.98 1.57
N ALA A 14 15.11 8.61 0.37
CA ALA A 14 14.60 7.27 0.08
C ALA A 14 15.64 6.18 0.35
N SER A 15 16.87 6.39 -0.13
CA SER A 15 17.97 5.43 0.03
C SER A 15 18.40 5.24 1.49
N ARG A 16 18.17 6.24 2.34
CA ARG A 16 18.47 6.20 3.79
C ARG A 16 17.32 5.68 4.65
N GLY A 17 16.15 5.45 4.06
CA GLY A 17 14.95 5.05 4.80
C GLY A 17 14.30 6.21 5.59
N GLU A 18 14.61 7.46 5.26
CA GLU A 18 14.09 8.66 5.94
C GLU A 18 12.68 9.06 5.45
N LEU A 19 12.13 8.34 4.48
CA LEU A 19 10.78 8.57 3.97
C LEU A 19 9.73 8.05 4.95
N THR A 20 8.98 8.96 5.56
CA THR A 20 7.81 8.61 6.37
C THR A 20 6.57 8.58 5.49
N PHE A 21 6.03 7.40 5.25
CA PHE A 21 4.72 7.24 4.63
C PHE A 21 3.62 7.23 5.70
N PRO A 22 2.41 7.73 5.39
CA PRO A 22 1.28 7.58 6.30
C PRO A 22 0.99 6.09 6.56
N ALA A 23 0.52 5.75 7.76
CA ALA A 23 0.35 4.35 8.19
C ALA A 23 -0.56 3.51 7.28
N ASN A 24 -1.56 4.15 6.66
CA ASN A 24 -2.46 3.52 5.69
C ASN A 24 -1.74 3.01 4.43
N VAL A 25 -0.65 3.67 4.00
CA VAL A 25 0.16 3.25 2.85
C VAL A 25 0.87 1.95 3.15
N ASN A 26 1.40 1.78 4.37
CA ASN A 26 2.07 0.54 4.76
C ASN A 26 1.09 -0.64 4.83
N ALA A 27 -0.12 -0.41 5.35
CA ALA A 27 -1.19 -1.42 5.33
C ALA A 27 -1.57 -1.83 3.90
N SER A 28 -1.70 -0.85 3.00
CA SER A 28 -2.00 -1.09 1.58
C SER A 28 -0.88 -1.86 0.88
N LEU A 29 0.38 -1.54 1.18
CA LEU A 29 1.54 -2.23 0.59
C LEU A 29 1.62 -3.69 1.04
N ARG A 30 1.36 -3.97 2.33
CA ARG A 30 1.31 -5.34 2.86
C ARG A 30 0.19 -6.15 2.23
N LEU A 31 -0.99 -5.54 2.05
CA LEU A 31 -2.11 -6.17 1.35
C LEU A 31 -1.74 -6.48 -0.11
N GLN A 32 -1.11 -5.55 -0.82
CA GLN A 32 -0.64 -5.80 -2.19
C GLN A 32 0.39 -6.93 -2.25
N GLN A 33 1.36 -6.96 -1.32
CA GLN A 33 2.35 -8.03 -1.24
C GLN A 33 1.70 -9.39 -0.98
N ALA A 34 0.75 -9.46 -0.05
CA ALA A 34 0.02 -10.68 0.25
C ALA A 34 -0.84 -11.14 -0.93
N LEU A 35 -1.50 -10.23 -1.66
CA LEU A 35 -2.31 -10.58 -2.84
C LEU A 35 -1.48 -10.98 -4.06
N ASN A 36 -0.22 -10.54 -4.15
CA ASN A 36 0.70 -10.92 -5.23
C ASN A 36 1.32 -12.31 -5.02
N ASP A 37 1.20 -12.89 -3.83
CA ASP A 37 1.63 -14.26 -3.56
C ASP A 37 0.68 -15.26 -4.26
N PRO A 38 1.17 -16.11 -5.17
CA PRO A 38 0.33 -17.12 -5.84
C PRO A 38 -0.34 -18.10 -4.87
N ASP A 39 0.26 -18.33 -3.69
CA ASP A 39 -0.25 -19.24 -2.67
C ASP A 39 -1.19 -18.53 -1.66
N CYS A 40 -1.55 -17.27 -1.92
CA CYS A 40 -2.42 -16.51 -1.04
C CYS A 40 -3.83 -17.12 -0.99
N HIS A 41 -4.17 -17.68 0.17
CA HIS A 41 -5.52 -18.16 0.44
C HIS A 41 -6.54 -17.01 0.44
N THR A 42 -7.68 -17.24 -0.21
CA THR A 42 -8.77 -16.28 -0.32
C THR A 42 -9.28 -15.79 1.03
N GLU A 43 -9.29 -16.65 2.05
CA GLU A 43 -9.67 -16.26 3.41
C GLU A 43 -8.65 -15.29 4.04
N SER A 44 -7.35 -15.51 3.81
CA SER A 44 -6.29 -14.60 4.28
C SER A 44 -6.41 -13.24 3.61
N ALA A 45 -6.63 -13.22 2.29
CA ALA A 45 -6.89 -12.00 1.54
C ALA A 45 -8.14 -11.25 2.06
N ALA A 46 -9.23 -11.97 2.32
CA ALA A 46 -10.46 -11.39 2.85
C ALA A 46 -10.24 -10.74 4.23
N ARG A 47 -9.49 -11.39 5.13
CA ARG A 47 -9.14 -10.83 6.45
C ARG A 47 -8.31 -9.54 6.34
N LEU A 48 -7.37 -9.49 5.39
CA LEU A 48 -6.55 -8.29 5.16
C LEU A 48 -7.38 -7.12 4.62
N ILE A 49 -8.32 -7.40 3.72
CA ILE A 49 -9.26 -6.39 3.21
C ILE A 49 -10.15 -5.87 4.36
N GLN A 50 -10.68 -6.78 5.19
CA GLN A 50 -11.54 -6.47 6.34
C GLN A 50 -10.86 -5.62 7.42
N ALA A 51 -9.54 -5.62 7.48
CA ALA A 51 -8.79 -4.79 8.43
C ALA A 51 -8.88 -3.28 8.13
N ASP A 52 -9.22 -2.89 6.90
CA ASP A 52 -9.47 -1.50 6.51
C ASP A 52 -10.95 -1.33 6.10
N PRO A 53 -11.77 -0.61 6.89
CA PRO A 53 -13.19 -0.41 6.62
C PRO A 53 -13.47 0.29 5.28
N LEU A 54 -12.63 1.24 4.87
CA LEU A 54 -12.81 1.98 3.63
C LEU A 54 -12.49 1.08 2.43
N LEU A 55 -11.41 0.30 2.54
CA LEU A 55 -11.06 -0.68 1.53
C LEU A 55 -12.15 -1.75 1.37
N SER A 56 -12.64 -2.28 2.50
CA SER A 56 -13.71 -3.28 2.51
C SER A 56 -14.97 -2.81 1.81
N ALA A 57 -15.47 -1.63 2.16
CA ALA A 57 -16.66 -1.05 1.54
C ALA A 57 -16.47 -0.89 0.03
N ARG A 58 -15.28 -0.44 -0.40
CA ARG A 58 -14.96 -0.26 -1.81
C ARG A 58 -14.87 -1.59 -2.55
N SER A 59 -14.25 -2.61 -1.97
CA SER A 59 -14.15 -3.96 -2.56
C SER A 59 -15.53 -4.56 -2.81
N VAL A 60 -16.45 -4.44 -1.85
CA VAL A 60 -17.83 -4.92 -2.01
C VAL A 60 -18.58 -4.15 -3.11
N ALA A 61 -18.43 -2.82 -3.15
CA ALA A 61 -19.06 -2.00 -4.17
C ALA A 61 -18.59 -2.37 -5.59
N ILE A 62 -17.29 -2.63 -5.77
CA ILE A 62 -16.71 -3.07 -7.05
C ILE A 62 -17.16 -4.49 -7.41
N ALA A 63 -17.23 -5.41 -6.44
CA ALA A 63 -17.66 -6.79 -6.71
C ALA A 63 -19.13 -6.89 -7.15
N ASN A 64 -19.96 -5.91 -6.77
CA ASN A 64 -21.39 -5.85 -7.08
C ASN A 64 -21.73 -4.95 -8.28
N SER A 65 -20.74 -4.48 -9.05
CA SER A 65 -20.94 -3.62 -10.24
C SER A 65 -21.06 -4.41 -11.54
#